data_AF-A0A392RH57-F1
#
_entry.id   AF-A0A392RH57-F1
#
_cell.length_a   1.000
_cell.length_b   1.000
_cell.length_c   1.000
_cell.angle_alpha   90.00
_cell.angle_beta   90.00
_cell.angle_gamma   90.00
#
_symmetry.space_group_name_H-M   'P 1'
#
loop_
_entity.id
_entity.type
_entity.pdbx_description
1 polymer ?
#
loop_
_entity_poly.entity_id
_entity_poly.type
_entity_poly.pdbx_seq_one_letter_code
_entity_poly.pdbx_strand_id
1 'polypeptide(L)'
;VLNSMNITSDAEISDFKKARLLLKSITQTNPKHPPGWIAAARLEELAGRLKVARQFIHKGCEECPKNEDVWLEACRLANPNEAKAVIARGVKSIPTSVKLWMQASKLENNDMNRSRVLRKGLEHIPDS
;
A
#
# COMPACT_ATOMS: atom_id res chain seq x y z
N VAL A 1 -6.33 -11.40 -32.93
CA VAL A 1 -7.70 -10.85 -32.99
C VAL A 1 -7.89 -9.96 -31.77
N LEU A 2 -8.26 -8.70 -32.04
CA LEU A 2 -8.79 -7.66 -31.13
C LEU A 2 -7.83 -7.00 -30.11
N ASN A 3 -7.36 -5.83 -30.56
CA ASN A 3 -6.96 -4.64 -29.80
C ASN A 3 -7.82 -4.43 -28.53
N SER A 4 -7.21 -4.50 -27.36
CA SER A 4 -7.77 -4.01 -26.11
C SER A 4 -7.64 -2.48 -26.06
N MET A 5 -8.48 -1.77 -26.81
CA MET A 5 -8.70 -0.35 -26.59
C MET A 5 -9.58 -0.21 -25.34
N ASN A 6 -8.98 0.14 -24.20
CA ASN A 6 -9.73 0.66 -23.07
C ASN A 6 -10.37 1.99 -23.49
N ILE A 7 -11.58 1.94 -24.04
CA ILE A 7 -12.41 3.11 -24.26
C ILE A 7 -13.10 3.40 -22.93
N THR A 8 -12.41 4.10 -22.03
CA THR A 8 -13.02 4.67 -20.83
C THR A 8 -14.03 5.72 -21.29
N SER A 9 -15.29 5.59 -20.88
CA SER A 9 -16.36 6.48 -21.30
C SER A 9 -16.17 7.90 -20.75
N ASP A 10 -16.73 8.91 -21.44
CA ASP A 10 -16.66 10.30 -20.97
C ASP A 10 -17.26 10.48 -19.56
N ALA A 11 -18.29 9.69 -19.22
CA ALA A 11 -18.88 9.67 -17.89
C ALA A 11 -17.88 9.17 -16.83
N GLU A 12 -17.20 8.04 -17.08
CA GLU A 12 -16.17 7.52 -16.18
C GLU A 12 -15.01 8.50 -16.02
N ILE A 13 -14.57 9.16 -17.10
CA ILE A 13 -13.52 10.18 -17.06
C ILE A 13 -13.95 11.35 -16.14
N SER A 14 -15.21 11.77 -16.23
CA SER A 14 -15.77 12.82 -15.38
C SER A 14 -15.78 12.41 -13.90
N ASP A 15 -16.19 11.17 -13.60
CA ASP A 15 -16.25 10.66 -12.24
C ASP A 15 -14.86 10.47 -11.62
N PHE A 16 -13.88 10.02 -12.40
CA PHE A 16 -12.48 10.00 -11.96
C PHE A 16 -11.96 11.40 -11.59
N LYS A 17 -12.33 12.44 -12.36
CA LYS A 17 -11.94 13.83 -12.04
C LYS A 17 -12.56 14.30 -10.73
N LYS A 18 -13.85 14.03 -10.51
CA LYS A 18 -14.55 14.39 -9.26
C LYS A 18 -13.97 13.65 -8.06
N ALA A 19 -13.77 12.33 -8.18
CA ALA A 19 -13.20 11.51 -7.12
C ALA A 19 -11.78 11.96 -6.74
N ARG A 20 -10.96 12.35 -7.72
CA ARG A 20 -9.62 12.93 -7.47
C ARG A 20 -9.68 14.21 -6.66
N LEU A 21 -10.59 15.13 -6.99
CA LEU A 21 -10.74 16.39 -6.25
C LEU A 21 -11.11 16.11 -4.79
N LEU A 22 -12.08 15.21 -4.57
CA LEU A 22 -12.52 14.84 -3.23
C LEU A 22 -11.39 14.18 -2.42
N LEU A 23 -10.73 13.16 -2.98
CA LEU A 23 -9.65 12.44 -2.28
C LEU A 23 -8.43 13.32 -2.05
N LYS A 24 -8.13 14.25 -2.97
CA LYS A 24 -7.07 15.26 -2.76
C LYS A 24 -7.43 16.18 -1.59
N SER A 25 -8.67 16.64 -1.49
CA SER A 25 -9.13 17.45 -0.37
C SER A 25 -9.04 16.68 0.96
N ILE A 26 -9.46 15.41 0.99
CA ILE A 26 -9.38 14.55 2.18
C ILE A 26 -7.93 14.37 2.64
N THR A 27 -7.03 14.02 1.72
CA THR A 27 -5.61 13.79 2.04
C THR A 27 -4.87 15.06 2.47
N GLN A 28 -5.33 16.24 2.04
CA GLN A 28 -4.77 17.53 2.46
C GLN A 28 -5.32 18.04 3.78
N THR A 29 -6.62 17.88 4.02
CA THR A 29 -7.28 18.36 5.26
C THR A 29 -7.06 17.40 6.42
N ASN A 30 -7.02 16.09 6.14
CA ASN A 30 -6.87 15.03 7.12
C ASN A 30 -5.69 14.10 6.73
N PRO A 31 -4.44 14.59 6.74
CA PRO A 31 -3.29 13.78 6.33
C PRO A 31 -3.07 12.55 7.20
N LYS A 32 -3.51 12.57 8.47
CA LYS A 32 -3.42 11.44 9.40
C LYS A 32 -4.56 10.42 9.26
N HIS A 33 -5.36 10.48 8.18
CA HIS A 33 -6.48 9.57 7.93
C HIS A 33 -6.09 8.50 6.89
N PRO A 34 -5.72 7.27 7.32
CA PRO A 34 -5.20 6.23 6.42
C PRO A 34 -6.13 5.85 5.26
N PRO A 35 -7.46 5.70 5.46
CA PRO A 35 -8.36 5.35 4.37
C PRO A 35 -8.36 6.36 3.22
N GLY A 36 -8.07 7.64 3.49
CA GLY A 36 -7.99 8.67 2.47
C GLY A 36 -6.84 8.42 1.47
N TRP A 37 -5.67 8.03 1.99
CA TRP A 37 -4.51 7.70 1.15
C TRP A 37 -4.68 6.39 0.40
N ILE A 38 -5.26 5.37 1.05
CA ILE A 38 -5.57 4.08 0.41
C ILE A 38 -6.56 4.27 -0.73
N ALA A 39 -7.64 5.02 -0.49
CA ALA A 39 -8.62 5.32 -1.52
C ALA A 39 -8.02 6.14 -2.68
N ALA A 40 -7.18 7.15 -2.38
CA ALA A 40 -6.48 7.93 -3.40
C ALA A 40 -5.58 7.05 -4.27
N ALA A 41 -4.79 6.17 -3.65
CA ALA A 41 -3.91 5.26 -4.37
C ALA A 41 -4.70 4.27 -5.26
N ARG A 42 -5.76 3.65 -4.72
CA ARG A 42 -6.64 2.73 -5.48
C ARG A 42 -7.33 3.41 -6.65
N LEU A 43 -7.80 4.65 -6.49
CA LEU A 43 -8.39 5.41 -7.59
C LEU A 43 -7.41 5.56 -8.76
N GLU A 44 -6.14 5.81 -8.45
CA GLU A 44 -5.12 5.95 -9.48
C GLU A 44 -4.68 4.62 -10.10
N GLU A 45 -4.69 3.54 -9.34
CA GLU A 45 -4.52 2.19 -9.89
C GLU A 45 -5.64 1.84 -10.87
N LEU A 46 -6.91 2.07 -10.50
CA LEU A 46 -8.06 1.85 -11.38
C LEU A 46 -7.97 2.68 -12.67
N ALA A 47 -7.46 3.91 -12.57
CA ALA A 47 -7.25 4.78 -13.73
C ALA A 47 -5.99 4.43 -14.54
N GLY A 48 -5.30 3.32 -14.24
CA GLY A 48 -4.06 2.89 -14.91
C GLY A 48 -2.83 3.74 -14.58
N ARG A 49 -2.92 4.66 -13.62
CA ARG A 49 -1.85 5.60 -13.23
C ARG A 49 -1.02 5.04 -12.07
N LEU A 50 -0.46 3.84 -12.25
CA LEU A 50 0.27 3.11 -11.21
C LEU A 50 1.41 3.90 -10.56
N LYS A 51 2.15 4.72 -11.32
CA LYS A 51 3.21 5.59 -10.77
C LYS A 51 2.65 6.58 -9.75
N VAL A 52 1.48 7.17 -10.05
CA VAL A 52 0.79 8.12 -9.16
C VAL A 52 0.18 7.39 -7.97
N ALA A 53 -0.39 6.21 -8.18
CA ALA A 53 -0.89 5.35 -7.09
C ALA A 53 0.21 5.06 -6.06
N ARG A 54 1.41 4.65 -6.52
CA ARG A 54 2.57 4.43 -5.65
C ARG A 54 3.02 5.69 -4.91
N GLN A 55 2.98 6.85 -5.56
CA GLN A 55 3.30 8.13 -4.90
C GLN A 55 2.32 8.46 -3.77
N PHE A 56 1.02 8.31 -4.01
CA PHE A 56 0.00 8.56 -2.99
C PHE A 56 0.16 7.63 -1.79
N ILE A 57 0.34 6.33 -2.01
CA ILE A 57 0.44 5.39 -0.90
C ILE A 57 1.77 5.54 -0.13
N HIS A 58 2.87 5.90 -0.80
CA HIS A 58 4.12 6.23 -0.10
C HIS A 58 3.97 7.45 0.80
N LYS A 59 3.29 8.50 0.33
CA LYS A 59 2.96 9.64 1.19
C LYS A 59 2.03 9.22 2.33
N GLY A 60 1.09 8.32 2.08
CA GLY A 60 0.26 7.71 3.13
C GLY A 60 1.07 7.00 4.21
N CYS A 61 2.12 6.27 3.85
CA CYS A 61 3.06 5.66 4.82
C CYS A 61 3.80 6.71 5.67
N GLU A 62 4.17 7.84 5.08
CA GLU A 62 4.87 8.93 5.78
C GLU A 62 3.95 9.67 6.77
N GLU A 63 2.71 9.95 6.36
CA GLU A 63 1.73 10.67 7.17
C GLU A 63 1.05 9.77 8.23
N CYS A 64 0.90 8.47 7.93
CA CYS A 64 0.24 7.48 8.78
C CYS A 64 1.17 6.30 9.15
N PRO A 65 2.38 6.52 9.71
CA PRO A 65 3.38 5.47 9.87
C PRO A 65 2.97 4.37 10.86
N LYS A 66 2.02 4.67 11.76
CA LYS A 66 1.50 3.75 12.79
C LYS A 66 0.29 2.92 12.35
N ASN A 67 -0.17 3.08 11.12
CA ASN A 67 -1.27 2.28 10.59
C ASN A 67 -0.73 1.16 9.68
N GLU A 68 -1.09 -0.09 9.95
CA GLU A 68 -0.59 -1.24 9.19
C GLU A 68 -1.19 -1.34 7.77
N ASP A 69 -2.43 -0.88 7.57
CA ASP A 69 -3.13 -1.02 6.29
C ASP A 69 -2.48 -0.19 5.18
N VAL A 70 -1.96 1.01 5.49
CA VAL A 70 -1.20 1.80 4.50
C VAL A 70 0.09 1.11 4.07
N TRP A 71 0.77 0.42 4.98
CA TRP A 71 1.99 -0.34 4.66
C TRP A 71 1.68 -1.59 3.83
N LEU A 72 0.59 -2.30 4.16
CA LEU A 72 0.13 -3.46 3.40
C LEU A 72 -0.28 -3.05 1.98
N GLU A 73 -1.03 -1.96 1.84
CA GLU A 73 -1.42 -1.42 0.54
C GLU A 73 -0.21 -0.92 -0.27
N ALA A 74 0.75 -0.25 0.40
CA ALA A 74 1.99 0.17 -0.25
C ALA A 74 2.80 -1.03 -0.76
N CYS A 75 2.87 -2.10 0.03
CA CYS A 75 3.52 -3.34 -0.36
C CYS A 75 2.81 -4.00 -1.55
N ARG A 76 1.46 -3.96 -1.59
CA ARG A 76 0.66 -4.51 -2.69
C ARG A 76 0.87 -3.76 -4.00
N LEU A 77 1.01 -2.43 -3.94
CA LEU A 77 1.22 -1.56 -5.11
C LEU A 77 2.67 -1.46 -5.55
N ALA A 78 3.61 -1.90 -4.71
CA ALA A 78 5.04 -1.84 -5.00
C ALA A 78 5.43 -2.79 -6.14
N ASN A 79 6.47 -2.40 -6.87
CA ASN A 79 7.09 -3.32 -7.82
C ASN A 79 7.72 -4.50 -7.05
N PRO A 80 7.87 -5.70 -7.65
CA PRO A 80 8.43 -6.86 -6.96
C PRO A 80 9.78 -6.61 -6.29
N ASN A 81 10.63 -5.79 -6.92
CA ASN A 81 11.95 -5.43 -6.41
C ASN A 81 11.88 -4.51 -5.17
N GLU A 82 10.79 -3.77 -4.99
CA GLU A 82 10.60 -2.79 -3.92
C GLU A 82 9.72 -3.32 -2.78
N ALA A 83 8.85 -4.29 -3.04
CA ALA A 83 7.88 -4.81 -2.07
C ALA A 83 8.53 -5.25 -0.75
N LYS A 84 9.67 -5.94 -0.83
CA LYS A 84 10.46 -6.33 0.36
C LYS A 84 10.95 -5.13 1.16
N ALA A 85 11.44 -4.09 0.48
CA ALA A 85 11.92 -2.87 1.14
C ALA A 85 10.75 -2.11 1.78
N VAL A 86 9.59 -2.04 1.13
CA VAL A 86 8.39 -1.39 1.67
C VAL A 86 7.90 -2.10 2.93
N ILE A 87 7.74 -3.42 2.89
CA ILE A 87 7.26 -4.16 4.07
C ILE A 87 8.29 -4.14 5.20
N ALA A 88 9.59 -4.14 4.88
CA ALA A 88 10.67 -4.00 5.88
C ALA A 88 10.59 -2.65 6.61
N ARG A 89 10.26 -1.55 5.91
CA ARG A 89 9.98 -0.26 6.55
C ARG A 89 8.72 -0.32 7.42
N GLY A 90 7.68 -1.01 6.95
CA GLY A 90 6.45 -1.24 7.70
C GLY A 90 6.69 -1.94 9.03
N VAL A 91 7.37 -3.10 9.04
CA VAL A 91 7.70 -3.82 10.29
C VAL A 91 8.62 -3.02 11.20
N LYS A 92 9.51 -2.18 10.65
CA LYS A 92 10.32 -1.27 11.48
C LYS A 92 9.47 -0.19 12.13
N SER A 93 8.44 0.30 11.44
CA SER A 93 7.53 1.33 11.93
C SER A 93 6.53 0.78 12.96
N ILE A 94 6.08 -0.46 12.76
CA ILE A 94 5.09 -1.13 13.62
C ILE A 94 5.59 -2.57 13.91
N PRO A 95 6.61 -2.72 14.78
CA PRO A 95 7.22 -4.03 15.07
C PRO A 95 6.27 -5.00 15.75
N THR A 96 5.18 -4.51 16.34
CA THR A 96 4.15 -5.32 16.99
C THR A 96 3.04 -5.80 16.05
N SER A 97 3.06 -5.43 14.76
CA SER A 97 2.04 -5.86 13.81
C SER A 97 2.34 -7.26 13.27
N VAL A 98 1.58 -8.25 13.75
CA VAL A 98 1.60 -9.62 13.23
C VAL A 98 1.30 -9.64 11.72
N LYS A 99 0.37 -8.81 11.23
CA LYS A 99 0.01 -8.76 9.81
C LYS A 99 1.19 -8.36 8.92
N LEU A 100 1.98 -7.37 9.34
CA LEU A 100 3.15 -6.94 8.58
C LEU A 100 4.24 -8.01 8.57
N TRP A 101 4.48 -8.71 9.68
CA TRP A 101 5.42 -9.83 9.74
C TRP A 101 4.99 -11.01 8.86
N MET A 102 3.71 -11.36 8.89
CA MET A 102 3.14 -12.40 8.02
C MET A 102 3.28 -12.03 6.55
N GLN A 103 3.01 -10.77 6.18
CA GLN A 103 3.20 -10.30 4.81
C GLN A 103 4.68 -10.30 4.40
N ALA A 104 5.59 -9.89 5.30
CA ALA A 104 7.02 -9.94 5.04
C ALA A 104 7.52 -11.36 4.80
N SER A 105 7.05 -12.33 5.59
CA SER A 105 7.36 -13.75 5.41
C SER A 105 6.87 -14.26 4.05
N LYS A 106 5.65 -13.91 3.64
CA LYS A 106 5.10 -14.32 2.32
C LYS A 106 5.93 -13.85 1.11
N LEU A 107 6.67 -12.75 1.24
CA LEU A 107 7.56 -12.26 0.18
C LEU A 107 8.88 -13.03 0.09
N GLU A 108 9.18 -13.93 1.04
CA GLU A 108 10.40 -14.72 1.01
C GLU A 108 10.29 -15.96 0.12
N ASN A 109 11.37 -16.23 -0.61
CA ASN A 109 11.42 -17.26 -1.65
C ASN A 109 11.72 -18.67 -1.10
N ASN A 110 12.19 -18.77 0.15
CA ASN A 110 12.54 -20.03 0.78
C ASN A 110 12.12 -20.07 2.25
N ASP A 111 11.95 -21.29 2.76
CA ASP A 111 11.42 -21.52 4.11
C ASP A 111 12.38 -21.09 5.23
N MET A 112 13.68 -21.10 4.97
CA MET A 112 14.67 -20.60 5.93
C MET A 112 14.48 -19.10 6.18
N ASN A 113 14.30 -18.31 5.12
CA ASN A 113 14.08 -16.86 5.23
C ASN A 113 12.72 -16.55 5.84
N ARG A 114 11.66 -17.28 5.44
CA ARG A 114 10.34 -17.19 6.07
C ARG A 114 10.41 -17.40 7.58
N SER A 115 11.08 -18.47 8.00
CA SER A 115 11.27 -18.80 9.42
C SER A 115 12.08 -17.72 10.15
N ARG A 116 13.13 -17.17 9.52
CA ARG A 116 13.92 -16.08 10.09
C ARG A 116 13.10 -14.82 10.29
N VAL A 117 12.26 -14.45 9.32
CA VAL A 117 11.38 -13.28 9.41
C VAL A 117 10.37 -13.45 10.54
N LEU A 118 9.69 -14.60 10.62
CA LEU A 118 8.71 -14.88 11.67
C LEU A 118 9.34 -14.93 13.07
N ARG A 119 10.50 -15.57 13.21
CA ARG A 119 11.25 -15.62 14.48
C ARG A 119 11.58 -14.22 14.98
N LYS A 120 12.00 -13.32 14.08
CA LYS A 120 12.24 -11.91 14.42
C LYS A 120 10.95 -11.19 14.82
N GLY A 121 9.82 -11.51 14.18
CA GLY A 121 8.51 -11.00 14.61
C GLY A 121 8.16 -11.42 16.05
N LEU A 122 8.38 -12.67 16.41
CA LEU A 122 8.15 -13.18 17.77
C LEU A 122 9.04 -12.51 18.83
N GLU A 123 10.28 -12.14 18.49
CA GLU A 123 11.14 -11.35 19.39
C GLU A 123 10.50 -9.99 19.76
N HIS A 124 9.67 -9.43 18.88
CA HIS A 124 8.95 -8.18 19.12
C HIS A 124 7.56 -8.38 19.70
N ILE A 125 7.04 -9.62 19.69
CA ILE A 125 5.67 -9.96 20.09
C ILE A 125 5.71 -11.27 20.90
N PRO A 126 6.12 -11.21 22.19
CA PRO A 126 6.31 -12.41 23.01
C PRO A 126 5.01 -13.15 23.35
N ASP A 127 3.85 -12.48 23.27
CA ASP A 127 2.55 -13.01 23.75
C ASP A 127 1.48 -13.18 22.63
N SER A 128 1.86 -13.55 21.39
CA SER A 128 0.92 -13.75 20.26
C SER A 128 0.74 -15.18 19.79
#